data_AF-A0A7C4TJM7-F1
#
_entry.id   AF-A0A7C4TJM7-F1
#
_cell.length_a   1.000
_cell.length_b   1.000
_cell.length_c   1.000
_cell.angle_alpha   90.00
_cell.angle_beta   90.00
_cell.angle_gamma   90.00
#
_symmetry.space_group_name_H-M   'P 1'
#
loop_
_entity.id
_entity.type
_entity.pdbx_description
1 polymer ?
#
loop_
_entity_poly.entity_id
_entity_poly.type
_entity_poly.pdbx_seq_one_letter_code
_entity_poly.pdbx_strand_id
1 'polypeptide(L)'
;MSITNLVDNNVTIAVKFRLRYPHQMSLHPPNAPSYYPPYYEMSVGINLATGENNFGFMFLIPINLTIGDEIPLPQSLRANYTWSINGTDVREYAGVKRIVVYASSQRMSWDGPGTMYWDKDTGLLVEMVANEKGSLFSSMRLIETNIWSLSLLEILTHNFLYIFMIVGALAFLITIIFTQLKRPKSITSDIAEERESLFKNLHSRIAPNIGRILAAIGLTLFTAAALSYANYHQMFFSFGVVFGVIFSVVGLLIHTKAWEGTRYKIDIGYIMMAATVILLSIAVVFMLFRELGAEIPYKEVYVTFAGGMYKPHVLEFTNIETVYVYPYLDLVNPLATIALCLGAYGLFIKVFYGY
;
A
#
# COMPACT_ATOMS: atom_id res chain seq x y z
N MET A 1 9.54 -3.45 -7.02
CA MET A 1 10.71 -3.87 -7.84
C MET A 1 11.21 -2.64 -8.57
N SER A 2 12.34 -2.01 -8.18
CA SER A 2 12.87 -0.86 -8.94
C SER A 2 13.80 -1.38 -10.04
N ILE A 3 13.33 -1.31 -11.29
CA ILE A 3 14.11 -1.67 -12.46
C ILE A 3 14.99 -0.47 -12.81
N THR A 4 16.08 -0.26 -12.07
CA THR A 4 16.93 0.94 -12.23
C THR A 4 18.31 0.67 -12.81
N ASN A 5 18.57 -0.53 -13.33
CA ASN A 5 19.72 -0.79 -14.19
C ASN A 5 19.50 -2.07 -15.02
N LEU A 6 18.93 -1.91 -16.21
CA LEU A 6 18.85 -2.95 -17.24
C LEU A 6 20.14 -2.96 -18.07
N VAL A 7 21.29 -3.16 -17.40
CA VAL A 7 22.56 -3.38 -18.12
C VAL A 7 22.63 -4.81 -18.65
N ASP A 8 21.90 -5.73 -18.01
CA ASP A 8 21.73 -7.09 -18.48
C ASP A 8 20.52 -7.20 -19.41
N ASN A 9 20.74 -7.69 -20.63
CA ASN A 9 19.69 -7.89 -21.64
C ASN A 9 18.64 -8.94 -21.25
N ASN A 10 18.84 -9.67 -20.14
CA ASN A 10 17.95 -10.73 -19.68
C ASN A 10 17.33 -10.35 -18.32
N VAL A 11 16.00 -10.30 -18.28
CA VAL A 11 15.22 -10.05 -17.06
C VAL A 11 14.32 -11.25 -16.80
N THR A 12 14.45 -11.84 -15.60
CA THR A 12 13.50 -12.87 -15.16
C THR A 12 12.32 -12.23 -14.48
N ILE A 13 11.12 -12.52 -14.97
CA ILE A 13 9.87 -11.98 -14.42
C ILE A 13 8.97 -13.14 -14.03
N ALA A 14 8.64 -13.16 -12.74
CA ALA A 14 7.57 -14.00 -12.24
C ALA A 14 6.26 -13.25 -12.47
N VAL A 15 5.40 -13.78 -13.34
CA VAL A 15 4.08 -13.20 -13.56
C VAL A 15 3.02 -14.16 -13.04
N LYS A 16 2.17 -13.62 -12.16
CA LYS A 16 1.02 -14.32 -11.60
C LYS A 16 -0.23 -13.76 -12.26
N PHE A 17 -0.86 -14.54 -13.14
CA PHE A 17 -2.09 -14.12 -13.80
C PHE A 17 -3.28 -14.82 -13.17
N ARG A 18 -4.34 -14.06 -12.93
CA ARG A 18 -5.67 -14.60 -12.65
C ARG A 18 -6.50 -14.49 -13.92
N LEU A 19 -6.60 -15.58 -14.68
CA LEU A 19 -7.48 -15.65 -15.84
C LEU A 19 -8.94 -15.60 -15.36
N ARG A 20 -9.61 -14.46 -15.53
CA ARG A 20 -11.08 -14.37 -15.46
C ARG A 20 -11.59 -14.52 -16.89
N TYR A 21 -12.12 -15.69 -17.24
CA TYR A 21 -12.76 -15.88 -18.54
C TYR A 21 -14.11 -15.13 -18.53
N PRO A 22 -14.38 -14.23 -19.50
CA PRO A 22 -15.68 -13.54 -19.61
C PRO A 22 -16.84 -14.50 -19.92
N HIS A 23 -16.56 -15.77 -20.26
CA HIS A 23 -17.54 -16.78 -20.66
C HIS A 23 -17.44 -18.10 -19.91
N GLN A 24 -16.86 -18.15 -18.71
CA GLN A 24 -17.16 -19.30 -17.85
C GLN A 24 -18.61 -19.18 -17.39
N MET A 25 -19.51 -19.71 -18.23
CA MET A 25 -20.76 -20.28 -17.78
C MET A 25 -20.43 -21.06 -16.52
N SER A 26 -20.90 -20.54 -15.39
CA SER A 26 -21.02 -21.28 -14.16
C SER A 26 -21.98 -22.44 -14.44
N LEU A 27 -21.47 -23.49 -15.07
CA LEU A 27 -21.99 -24.84 -14.92
C LEU A 27 -21.50 -25.36 -13.58
N HIS A 28 -21.76 -24.60 -12.51
CA HIS A 28 -21.66 -25.16 -11.18
C HIS A 28 -22.93 -25.96 -10.95
N PRO A 29 -22.83 -27.25 -10.62
CA PRO A 29 -23.91 -27.89 -9.90
C PRO A 29 -24.12 -27.07 -8.61
N PRO A 30 -25.36 -26.81 -8.18
CA PRO A 30 -25.68 -25.89 -7.07
C PRO A 30 -25.03 -26.22 -5.72
N ASN A 31 -24.25 -27.31 -5.62
CA ASN A 31 -23.65 -27.82 -4.40
C ASN A 31 -22.11 -27.94 -4.44
N ALA A 32 -21.41 -27.34 -5.42
CA ALA A 32 -19.95 -27.40 -5.45
C ALA A 32 -19.34 -26.42 -4.40
N PRO A 33 -18.52 -26.90 -3.44
CA PRO A 33 -17.89 -26.04 -2.45
C PRO A 33 -16.87 -25.11 -3.14
N SER A 34 -17.09 -23.79 -3.02
CA SER A 34 -16.18 -22.68 -3.30
C SER A 34 -15.08 -22.95 -4.34
N TYR A 35 -15.37 -22.68 -5.61
CA TYR A 35 -14.39 -22.70 -6.68
C TYR A 35 -13.41 -21.53 -6.52
N TYR A 36 -12.17 -21.85 -6.18
CA TYR A 36 -11.06 -20.92 -6.31
C TYR A 36 -10.62 -20.92 -7.78
N PRO A 37 -10.67 -19.80 -8.50
CA PRO A 37 -10.15 -19.77 -9.87
C PRO A 37 -8.67 -20.18 -9.83
N PRO A 38 -8.21 -21.07 -10.73
CA PRO A 38 -6.83 -21.53 -10.72
C PRO A 38 -5.89 -20.33 -10.91
N TYR A 39 -5.01 -20.13 -9.93
CA TYR A 39 -3.87 -19.22 -10.07
C TYR A 39 -2.81 -19.93 -10.88
N TYR A 40 -2.41 -19.35 -12.01
CA TYR A 40 -1.25 -19.81 -12.76
C TYR A 40 -0.07 -18.90 -12.41
N GLU A 41 0.92 -19.46 -11.71
CA GLU A 41 2.21 -18.82 -11.48
C GLU A 41 3.20 -19.37 -12.52
N MET A 42 3.75 -18.47 -13.33
CA MET A 42 4.79 -18.81 -14.30
C MET A 42 5.94 -17.80 -14.17
N SER A 43 7.16 -18.31 -14.05
CA SER A 43 8.37 -17.50 -14.13
C SER A 43 8.97 -17.66 -15.53
N VAL A 44 9.10 -16.55 -16.24
CA VAL A 44 9.67 -16.53 -17.60
C VAL A 44 10.86 -15.57 -17.63
N GLY A 45 11.99 -16.04 -18.13
CA GLY A 45 13.16 -15.21 -18.42
C GLY A 45 13.00 -14.55 -19.78
N ILE A 46 12.86 -13.23 -19.83
CA ILE A 46 12.63 -12.43 -21.04
C ILE A 46 13.94 -11.74 -21.44
N ASN A 47 14.31 -11.84 -22.72
CA ASN A 47 15.39 -11.03 -23.29
C ASN A 47 14.80 -9.73 -23.85
N LEU A 48 15.10 -8.61 -23.20
CA LEU A 48 14.53 -7.31 -23.58
C LEU A 48 15.09 -6.76 -24.89
N ALA A 49 16.33 -7.11 -25.24
CA ALA A 49 16.97 -6.62 -26.46
C ALA A 49 16.41 -7.32 -27.71
N THR A 50 16.11 -8.61 -27.61
CA THR A 50 15.63 -9.42 -28.74
C THR A 50 14.11 -9.64 -28.73
N GLY A 51 13.43 -9.40 -27.60
CA GLY A 51 12.04 -9.78 -27.39
C GLY A 51 11.84 -11.29 -27.20
N GLU A 52 12.92 -12.08 -27.10
CA GLU A 52 12.84 -13.53 -26.90
C GLU A 52 12.23 -13.87 -25.54
N ASN A 53 11.38 -14.91 -25.51
CA ASN A 53 10.60 -15.34 -24.34
C ASN A 53 9.69 -14.28 -23.71
N ASN A 54 9.54 -13.11 -24.33
CA ASN A 54 8.37 -12.29 -24.09
C ASN A 54 7.17 -13.19 -24.39
N PHE A 55 6.22 -13.30 -23.47
CA PHE A 55 5.06 -14.18 -23.62
C PHE A 55 4.48 -14.04 -25.04
N GLY A 56 3.73 -15.01 -25.58
CA GLY A 56 3.20 -14.94 -26.96
C GLY A 56 2.42 -13.64 -27.31
N PHE A 57 2.19 -12.78 -26.31
CA PHE A 57 1.85 -11.36 -26.34
C PHE A 57 2.99 -10.51 -25.72
N MET A 58 3.39 -9.41 -26.37
CA MET A 58 4.48 -8.53 -25.92
C MET A 58 4.16 -7.80 -24.61
N PHE A 59 4.52 -8.41 -23.49
CA PHE A 59 4.27 -7.89 -22.15
C PHE A 59 5.24 -6.77 -21.75
N LEU A 60 6.45 -6.79 -22.32
CA LEU A 60 7.45 -5.74 -22.12
C LEU A 60 8.04 -5.25 -23.44
N ILE A 61 8.42 -3.98 -23.46
CA ILE A 61 9.18 -3.37 -24.55
C ILE A 61 10.36 -2.55 -23.99
N PRO A 62 11.40 -2.28 -24.80
CA PRO A 62 12.45 -1.34 -24.41
C PRO A 62 11.89 0.05 -24.11
N ILE A 63 12.33 0.66 -23.00
CA ILE A 63 11.85 1.99 -22.53
C ILE A 63 12.33 3.14 -23.42
N ASN A 64 13.35 2.90 -24.24
CA ASN A 64 13.94 3.90 -25.13
C ASN A 64 13.26 3.96 -26.51
N LEU A 65 12.21 3.18 -26.77
CA LEU A 65 11.46 3.26 -28.02
C LEU A 65 10.69 4.58 -28.11
N THR A 66 10.79 5.22 -29.26
CA THR A 66 10.14 6.47 -29.63
C THR A 66 9.19 6.26 -30.80
N ILE A 67 8.41 7.30 -31.14
CA ILE A 67 7.44 7.24 -32.24
C ILE A 67 8.15 6.90 -33.54
N GLY A 68 7.69 5.84 -34.21
CA GLY A 68 8.26 5.31 -35.44
C GLY A 68 9.24 4.14 -35.23
N ASP A 69 9.75 3.94 -34.02
CA ASP A 69 10.64 2.81 -33.74
C ASP A 69 9.89 1.48 -33.80
N GLU A 70 10.56 0.45 -34.33
CA GLU A 70 10.03 -0.91 -34.43
C GLU A 70 10.15 -1.62 -33.08
N ILE A 71 9.09 -2.32 -32.68
CA ILE A 71 9.08 -3.09 -31.45
C ILE A 71 9.78 -4.45 -31.71
N PRO A 72 10.76 -4.85 -30.89
CA PRO A 72 11.43 -6.14 -31.05
C PRO A 72 10.46 -7.28 -30.77
N LEU A 73 9.98 -7.91 -31.84
CA LEU A 73 9.08 -9.06 -31.80
C LEU A 73 9.85 -10.38 -31.65
N PRO A 74 9.31 -11.37 -30.89
CA PRO A 74 9.80 -12.74 -30.91
C PRO A 74 9.95 -13.27 -32.34
N GLN A 75 10.98 -14.09 -32.60
CA GLN A 75 11.27 -14.59 -33.94
C GLN A 75 10.08 -15.32 -34.60
N SER A 76 9.25 -15.99 -33.80
CA SER A 76 8.02 -16.66 -34.25
C SER A 76 6.95 -15.69 -34.80
N LEU A 77 6.93 -14.44 -34.32
CA LEU A 77 5.99 -13.41 -34.76
C LEU A 77 6.60 -12.50 -35.84
N ARG A 78 7.92 -12.28 -35.81
CA ARG A 78 8.63 -11.36 -36.70
C ARG A 78 8.48 -11.67 -38.20
N ALA A 79 8.23 -12.93 -38.56
CA ALA A 79 8.02 -13.32 -39.95
C ALA A 79 6.69 -12.80 -40.54
N ASN A 80 5.69 -12.56 -39.69
CA ASN A 80 4.32 -12.25 -40.12
C ASN A 80 3.84 -10.87 -39.66
N TYR A 81 4.54 -10.26 -38.70
CA TYR A 81 4.12 -9.04 -38.04
C TYR A 81 5.30 -8.07 -37.90
N THR A 82 5.05 -6.80 -38.18
CA THR A 82 5.93 -5.67 -37.89
C THR A 82 5.12 -4.61 -37.17
N TRP A 83 5.47 -4.32 -35.91
CA TRP A 83 4.77 -3.33 -35.11
C TRP A 83 5.72 -2.18 -34.80
N SER A 84 5.23 -0.95 -34.93
CA SER A 84 5.98 0.25 -34.58
C SER A 84 5.18 1.11 -33.61
N ILE A 85 5.88 1.94 -32.84
CA ILE A 85 5.23 2.89 -31.93
C ILE A 85 4.52 3.96 -32.76
N ASN A 86 3.19 3.98 -32.70
CA ASN A 86 2.38 4.95 -33.43
C ASN A 86 2.33 6.31 -32.74
N GLY A 87 2.45 6.35 -31.41
CA GLY A 87 2.34 7.58 -30.65
C GLY A 87 2.53 7.43 -29.15
N THR A 88 2.35 8.54 -28.46
CA THR A 88 2.32 8.59 -26.99
C THR A 88 1.04 9.23 -26.50
N ASP A 89 0.54 8.78 -25.35
CA ASP A 89 -0.68 9.29 -24.73
C ASP A 89 -0.49 9.42 -23.21
N VAL A 90 -1.31 10.22 -22.54
CA VAL A 90 -1.35 10.30 -21.08
C VAL A 90 -2.60 9.60 -20.59
N ARG A 91 -2.43 8.51 -19.84
CA ARG A 91 -3.51 7.66 -19.37
C ARG A 91 -3.35 7.33 -17.90
N GLU A 92 -4.43 6.93 -17.24
CA GLU A 92 -4.42 6.61 -15.82
C GLU A 92 -4.46 5.09 -15.63
N TYR A 93 -3.53 4.52 -14.87
CA TYR A 93 -3.50 3.09 -14.54
C TYR A 93 -3.19 2.92 -13.07
N ALA A 94 -3.92 2.03 -12.39
CA ALA A 94 -3.83 1.82 -10.94
C ALA A 94 -3.82 3.14 -10.13
N GLY A 95 -4.64 4.13 -10.53
CA GLY A 95 -4.77 5.43 -9.86
C GLY A 95 -3.66 6.45 -10.16
N VAL A 96 -2.71 6.12 -11.05
CA VAL A 96 -1.58 7.00 -11.38
C VAL A 96 -1.62 7.38 -12.86
N LYS A 97 -1.48 8.66 -13.16
CA LYS A 97 -1.31 9.15 -14.54
C LYS A 97 0.08 8.78 -15.04
N ARG A 98 0.13 8.13 -16.19
CA ARG A 98 1.33 7.63 -16.85
C ARG A 98 1.38 8.11 -18.29
N ILE A 99 2.59 8.37 -18.76
CA ILE A 99 2.85 8.55 -20.18
C ILE A 99 2.99 7.14 -20.75
N VAL A 100 2.13 6.80 -21.71
CA VAL A 100 2.20 5.52 -22.41
C VAL A 100 2.68 5.73 -23.84
N VAL A 101 3.38 4.73 -24.36
CA VAL A 101 3.60 4.55 -25.80
C VAL A 101 2.61 3.52 -26.31
N TYR A 102 2.11 3.67 -27.54
CA TYR A 102 1.15 2.73 -28.09
C TYR A 102 1.47 2.30 -29.52
N ALA A 103 1.07 1.07 -29.84
CA ALA A 103 1.13 0.52 -31.19
C ALA A 103 -0.25 0.00 -31.59
N SER A 104 -0.67 0.33 -32.81
CA SER A 104 -1.92 -0.06 -33.43
C SER A 104 -1.63 -0.74 -34.77
N SER A 105 -2.30 -1.85 -35.01
CA SER A 105 -2.14 -2.66 -36.22
C SER A 105 -3.50 -3.22 -36.61
N GLN A 106 -3.70 -3.42 -37.92
CA GLN A 106 -4.84 -4.17 -38.45
C GLN A 106 -4.68 -5.68 -38.25
N ARG A 107 -3.45 -6.12 -37.95
CA ARG A 107 -3.07 -7.51 -37.82
C ARG A 107 -2.20 -7.67 -36.57
N MET A 108 -2.86 -7.69 -35.41
CA MET A 108 -2.21 -8.02 -34.13
C MET A 108 -1.99 -9.54 -34.01
N SER A 109 -1.41 -10.00 -32.90
CA SER A 109 -1.09 -11.42 -32.70
C SER A 109 -2.32 -12.34 -32.69
N TRP A 110 -3.52 -11.79 -32.53
CA TRP A 110 -4.81 -12.48 -32.69
C TRP A 110 -5.41 -12.36 -34.11
N ASP A 111 -4.62 -11.96 -35.11
CA ASP A 111 -5.00 -11.80 -36.52
C ASP A 111 -6.19 -10.83 -36.74
N GLY A 112 -6.29 -9.79 -35.89
CA GLY A 112 -7.31 -8.75 -36.00
C GLY A 112 -6.81 -7.37 -35.60
N PRO A 113 -7.62 -6.32 -35.79
CA PRO A 113 -7.22 -4.96 -35.45
C PRO A 113 -7.18 -4.74 -33.94
N GLY A 114 -6.29 -3.86 -33.51
CA GLY A 114 -6.26 -3.42 -32.12
C GLY A 114 -5.13 -2.46 -31.80
N THR A 115 -5.00 -2.17 -30.52
CA THR A 115 -4.00 -1.25 -29.96
C THR A 115 -3.45 -1.82 -28.66
N MET A 116 -2.14 -1.73 -28.47
CA MET A 116 -1.47 -2.03 -27.21
C MET A 116 -0.81 -0.77 -26.67
N TYR A 117 -0.83 -0.62 -25.34
CA TYR A 117 -0.25 0.50 -24.62
C TYR A 117 0.75 -0.03 -23.60
N TRP A 118 1.94 0.56 -23.59
CA TRP A 118 2.99 0.28 -22.62
C TRP A 118 3.34 1.54 -21.85
N ASP A 119 3.57 1.41 -20.55
CA ASP A 119 4.09 2.49 -19.72
C ASP A 119 5.49 2.90 -20.20
N LYS A 120 5.70 4.19 -20.48
CA LYS A 120 6.94 4.69 -21.08
C LYS A 120 8.14 4.54 -20.14
N ASP A 121 7.93 4.67 -18.83
CA ASP A 121 9.00 4.65 -17.84
C ASP A 121 9.47 3.21 -17.53
N THR A 122 8.56 2.23 -17.60
CA THR A 122 8.86 0.83 -17.26
C THR A 122 8.85 -0.14 -18.44
N GLY A 123 8.27 0.25 -19.58
CA GLY A 123 8.08 -0.61 -20.75
C GLY A 123 6.99 -1.67 -20.55
N LEU A 124 6.26 -1.64 -19.44
CA LEU A 124 5.27 -2.63 -19.05
C LEU A 124 3.97 -2.46 -19.84
N LEU A 125 3.43 -3.57 -20.37
CA LEU A 125 2.11 -3.57 -21.01
C LEU A 125 1.03 -3.23 -19.98
N VAL A 126 0.33 -2.13 -20.22
CA VAL A 126 -0.71 -1.61 -19.32
C VAL A 126 -2.12 -1.74 -19.88
N GLU A 127 -2.25 -1.84 -21.20
CA GLU A 127 -3.56 -1.98 -21.82
C GLU A 127 -3.45 -2.63 -23.20
N MET A 128 -4.40 -3.48 -23.52
CA MET A 128 -4.58 -4.09 -24.82
C MET A 128 -6.04 -3.96 -25.21
N VAL A 129 -6.29 -3.48 -26.41
CA VAL A 129 -7.61 -3.20 -26.96
C VAL A 129 -7.72 -3.95 -28.28
N ALA A 130 -8.56 -4.98 -28.31
CA ALA A 130 -8.93 -5.70 -29.52
C ALA A 130 -10.21 -5.10 -30.09
N ASN A 131 -10.20 -4.80 -31.38
CA ASN A 131 -11.36 -4.25 -32.09
C ASN A 131 -11.88 -5.28 -33.09
N GLU A 132 -13.19 -5.33 -33.30
CA GLU A 132 -13.83 -6.07 -34.37
C GLU A 132 -14.76 -5.12 -35.13
N LYS A 133 -14.57 -4.99 -36.45
CA LYS A 133 -15.38 -4.13 -37.33
C LYS A 133 -15.51 -2.67 -36.82
N GLY A 134 -14.43 -2.14 -36.24
CA GLY A 134 -14.38 -0.78 -35.70
C GLY A 134 -15.05 -0.60 -34.33
N SER A 135 -15.58 -1.67 -33.73
CA SER A 135 -16.10 -1.67 -32.36
C SER A 135 -15.12 -2.35 -31.40
N LEU A 136 -15.13 -1.93 -30.14
CA LEU A 136 -14.37 -2.60 -29.08
C LEU A 136 -14.89 -4.03 -28.92
N PHE A 137 -14.04 -5.02 -29.17
CA PHE A 137 -14.36 -6.44 -28.99
C PHE A 137 -13.95 -6.93 -27.60
N SER A 138 -12.72 -6.62 -27.19
CA SER A 138 -12.19 -7.00 -25.88
C SER A 138 -11.12 -6.01 -25.44
N SER A 139 -11.02 -5.78 -24.13
CA SER A 139 -9.94 -4.98 -23.55
C SER A 139 -9.36 -5.68 -22.33
N MET A 140 -8.04 -5.74 -22.26
CA MET A 140 -7.30 -6.12 -21.05
C MET A 140 -6.58 -4.87 -20.54
N ARG A 141 -6.85 -4.46 -19.31
CA ARG A 141 -6.23 -3.29 -18.68
C ARG A 141 -5.54 -3.71 -17.39
N LEU A 142 -4.37 -3.16 -17.13
CA LEU A 142 -3.62 -3.38 -15.89
C LEU A 142 -4.27 -2.56 -14.77
N ILE A 143 -4.76 -3.28 -13.77
CA ILE A 143 -5.57 -2.72 -12.68
C ILE A 143 -4.77 -2.59 -11.38
N GLU A 144 -3.85 -3.52 -11.12
CA GLU A 144 -2.97 -3.56 -9.96
C GLU A 144 -1.57 -3.97 -10.40
N THR A 145 -0.54 -3.36 -9.80
CA THR A 145 0.84 -3.84 -9.91
C THR A 145 1.70 -3.33 -8.77
N ASN A 146 2.65 -4.15 -8.31
CA ASN A 146 3.68 -3.78 -7.34
C ASN A 146 4.94 -3.19 -8.01
N ILE A 147 4.96 -3.12 -9.35
CA ILE A 147 6.05 -2.51 -10.12
C ILE A 147 6.02 -0.99 -9.95
N TRP A 148 4.82 -0.40 -9.91
CA TRP A 148 4.61 1.03 -9.69
C TRP A 148 4.48 1.39 -8.22
N SER A 149 5.28 0.77 -7.34
CA SER A 149 5.37 1.23 -5.97
C SER A 149 5.77 2.71 -6.00
N LEU A 150 4.89 3.58 -5.53
CA LEU A 150 5.22 4.99 -5.34
C LEU A 150 6.52 5.03 -4.54
N SER A 151 7.53 5.73 -5.05
CA SER A 151 8.78 5.83 -4.31
C SER A 151 8.47 6.42 -2.94
N LEU A 152 9.13 5.96 -1.88
CA LEU A 152 8.92 6.51 -0.54
C LEU A 152 9.08 8.05 -0.56
N LEU A 153 9.96 8.57 -1.42
CA LEU A 153 10.12 10.00 -1.69
C LEU A 153 8.88 10.64 -2.35
N GLU A 154 8.26 10.02 -3.35
CA GLU A 154 6.99 10.50 -3.95
C GLU A 154 5.84 10.49 -2.95
N ILE A 155 5.71 9.41 -2.17
CA ILE A 155 4.73 9.33 -1.09
C ILE A 155 4.99 10.48 -0.12
N LEU A 156 6.24 10.68 0.31
CA LEU A 156 6.58 11.73 1.26
C LEU A 156 6.32 13.14 0.70
N THR A 157 6.62 13.37 -0.58
CA THR A 157 6.47 14.69 -1.22
C THR A 157 5.01 15.04 -1.51
N HIS A 158 4.19 14.07 -1.94
CA HIS A 158 2.74 14.29 -2.16
C HIS A 158 1.95 14.34 -0.84
N ASN A 159 2.48 13.73 0.24
CA ASN A 159 1.84 13.66 1.55
C ASN A 159 2.53 14.55 2.59
N PHE A 160 3.07 15.70 2.18
CA PHE A 160 3.83 16.62 3.05
C PHE A 160 3.08 17.00 4.33
N LEU A 161 1.77 17.26 4.23
CA LEU A 161 0.93 17.63 5.38
C LEU A 161 0.89 16.52 6.45
N TYR A 162 0.97 15.26 6.03
CA TYR A 162 0.93 14.11 6.92
C TYR A 162 2.27 13.89 7.64
N ILE A 163 3.40 14.06 6.94
CA ILE A 163 4.73 14.07 7.58
C ILE A 163 4.79 15.18 8.61
N PHE A 164 4.30 16.37 8.26
CA PHE A 164 4.28 17.51 9.16
C PHE A 164 3.47 17.22 10.43
N MET A 165 2.31 16.55 10.33
CA MET A 165 1.54 16.14 11.51
C MET A 165 2.27 15.09 12.37
N ILE A 166 2.91 14.09 11.75
CA ILE A 166 3.67 13.06 12.49
C ILE A 166 4.88 13.68 13.20
N VAL A 167 5.67 14.49 12.49
CA VAL A 167 6.83 15.21 13.04
C VAL A 167 6.38 16.19 14.13
N GLY A 168 5.27 16.89 13.93
CA GLY A 168 4.68 17.79 14.92
C GLY A 168 4.23 17.06 16.19
N ALA A 169 3.56 15.91 16.05
CA ALA A 169 3.15 15.08 17.18
C ALA A 169 4.35 14.51 17.95
N LEU A 170 5.38 14.01 17.24
CA LEU A 170 6.63 13.55 17.85
C LEU A 170 7.37 14.68 18.57
N ALA A 171 7.49 15.86 17.95
CA ALA A 171 8.10 17.03 18.57
C ALA A 171 7.34 17.45 19.84
N PHE A 172 6.01 17.46 19.80
CA PHE A 172 5.17 17.75 20.97
C PHE A 172 5.41 16.74 22.10
N LEU A 173 5.47 15.45 21.77
CA LEU A 173 5.73 14.37 22.73
C LEU A 173 7.12 14.49 23.36
N ILE A 174 8.16 14.77 22.56
CA ILE A 174 9.53 15.07 23.02
C ILE A 174 9.54 16.29 23.93
N THR A 175 8.78 17.34 23.60
CA THR A 175 8.69 18.57 24.41
C THR A 175 8.06 18.29 25.76
N ILE A 176 7.01 17.47 25.82
CA ILE A 176 6.40 17.00 27.08
C ILE A 176 7.44 16.21 27.89
N ILE A 177 8.16 15.27 27.28
CA ILE A 177 9.17 14.48 27.97
C ILE A 177 10.29 15.38 28.53
N PHE A 178 10.81 16.32 27.75
CA PHE A 178 11.88 17.23 28.17
C PHE A 178 11.44 18.20 29.28
N THR A 179 10.20 18.71 29.21
CA THR A 179 9.65 19.58 30.25
C THR A 179 9.40 18.85 31.56
N GLN A 180 9.08 17.56 31.51
CA GLN A 180 8.96 16.69 32.70
C GLN A 180 10.33 16.29 33.28
N LEU A 181 11.36 16.13 32.43
CA LEU A 181 12.71 15.69 32.86
C LEU A 181 13.59 16.83 33.40
N LYS A 182 13.40 18.08 32.95
CA LYS A 182 14.17 19.21 33.47
C LYS A 182 13.67 19.62 34.86
N ARG A 183 14.30 19.07 35.91
CA ARG A 183 14.29 19.71 37.23
C ARG A 183 15.01 21.05 37.13
N PRO A 184 14.41 22.17 37.58
CA PRO A 184 15.08 23.48 37.54
C PRO A 184 16.32 23.44 38.44
N LYS A 185 17.49 23.62 37.83
CA LYS A 185 18.71 24.01 38.56
C LYS A 185 18.65 25.53 38.71
N SER A 186 18.59 25.96 39.96
CA SER A 186 18.51 27.34 40.45
C SER A 186 19.43 28.31 39.69
N ILE A 187 18.87 29.17 38.83
CA ILE A 187 19.57 30.33 38.26
C ILE A 187 18.63 31.54 38.19
N THR A 188 18.99 32.56 38.98
CA THR A 188 18.53 33.99 39.02
C THR A 188 17.08 34.28 39.40
N SER A 189 16.92 35.05 40.49
CA SER A 189 15.80 34.97 41.43
C SER A 189 14.60 35.89 41.16
N ASP A 190 14.72 37.04 40.51
CA ASP A 190 13.70 38.08 40.79
C ASP A 190 12.56 38.18 39.77
N ILE A 191 12.73 37.66 38.54
CA ILE A 191 11.65 37.52 37.54
C ILE A 191 11.19 36.05 37.42
N ALA A 192 12.00 35.12 37.94
CA ALA A 192 11.70 33.70 37.96
C ALA A 192 10.63 33.36 39.01
N GLU A 193 10.63 34.00 40.19
CA GLU A 193 9.76 33.61 41.31
C GLU A 193 8.25 33.65 40.99
N GLU A 194 7.77 34.68 40.29
CA GLU A 194 6.33 34.80 40.00
C GLU A 194 5.86 33.76 38.97
N ARG A 195 6.60 33.61 37.86
CA ARG A 195 6.34 32.57 36.84
C ARG A 195 6.53 31.16 37.42
N GLU A 196 7.52 30.96 38.27
CA GLU A 196 7.78 29.68 38.92
C GLU A 196 6.66 29.33 39.90
N SER A 197 6.08 30.29 40.62
CA SER A 197 4.94 30.01 41.51
C SER A 197 3.69 29.53 40.75
N LEU A 198 3.37 30.16 39.62
CA LEU A 198 2.24 29.78 38.76
C LEU A 198 2.50 28.43 38.09
N PHE A 199 3.69 28.22 37.54
CA PHE A 199 4.05 26.94 36.93
C PHE A 199 4.08 25.80 37.95
N LYS A 200 4.55 26.05 39.17
CA LYS A 200 4.63 25.05 40.24
C LYS A 200 3.25 24.71 40.79
N ASN A 201 2.33 25.67 40.88
CA ASN A 201 0.92 25.41 41.21
C ASN A 201 0.19 24.66 40.10
N LEU A 202 0.42 25.00 38.84
CA LEU A 202 -0.18 24.31 37.71
C LEU A 202 0.38 22.88 37.58
N HIS A 203 1.71 22.74 37.68
CA HIS A 203 2.38 21.46 37.62
C HIS A 203 2.00 20.57 38.80
N SER A 204 1.92 21.07 40.04
CA SER A 204 1.51 20.24 41.18
C SER A 204 0.09 19.69 41.07
N ARG A 205 -0.82 20.45 40.44
CA ARG A 205 -2.20 20.02 40.20
C ARG A 205 -2.33 19.06 39.02
N ILE A 206 -1.60 19.32 37.94
CA ILE A 206 -1.75 18.58 36.69
C ILE A 206 -0.85 17.33 36.68
N ALA A 207 0.41 17.43 37.11
CA ALA A 207 1.40 16.34 37.10
C ALA A 207 0.90 14.99 37.65
N PRO A 208 0.21 14.90 38.81
CA PRO A 208 -0.25 13.60 39.32
C PRO A 208 -1.30 12.95 38.41
N ASN A 209 -1.98 13.74 37.57
CA ASN A 209 -3.06 13.30 36.71
C ASN A 209 -2.67 13.19 35.23
N ILE A 210 -1.50 13.71 34.80
CA ILE A 210 -1.07 13.70 33.39
C ILE A 210 -1.12 12.30 32.79
N GLY A 211 -0.59 11.29 33.50
CA GLY A 211 -0.60 9.91 33.01
C GLY A 211 -2.02 9.38 32.76
N ARG A 212 -2.95 9.66 33.69
CA ARG A 212 -4.36 9.27 33.56
C ARG A 212 -5.06 10.01 32.43
N ILE A 213 -4.79 11.30 32.27
CA ILE A 213 -5.35 12.13 31.19
C ILE A 213 -4.85 11.63 29.83
N LEU A 214 -3.53 11.38 29.69
CA LEU A 214 -2.96 10.84 28.45
C LEU A 214 -3.55 9.46 28.13
N ALA A 215 -3.69 8.59 29.13
CA ALA A 215 -4.26 7.27 28.94
C ALA A 215 -5.74 7.34 28.52
N ALA A 216 -6.52 8.23 29.13
CA ALA A 216 -7.91 8.47 28.76
C ALA A 216 -8.02 9.00 27.33
N ILE A 217 -7.22 10.02 26.96
CA ILE A 217 -7.18 10.56 25.58
C ILE A 217 -6.81 9.46 24.59
N GLY A 218 -5.80 8.65 24.90
CA GLY A 218 -5.38 7.53 24.07
C GLY A 218 -6.50 6.51 23.85
N LEU A 219 -7.19 6.10 24.92
CA LEU A 219 -8.31 5.17 24.84
C LEU A 219 -9.49 5.76 24.05
N THR A 220 -9.80 7.05 24.23
CA THR A 220 -10.85 7.74 23.48
C THR A 220 -10.50 7.83 21.99
N LEU A 221 -9.25 8.15 21.64
CA LEU A 221 -8.80 8.18 20.25
C LEU A 221 -8.87 6.79 19.61
N PHE A 222 -8.41 5.76 20.32
CA PHE A 222 -8.47 4.37 19.83
C PHE A 222 -9.91 3.89 19.60
N THR A 223 -10.82 4.17 20.55
CA THR A 223 -12.24 3.80 20.43
C THR A 223 -12.93 4.60 19.32
N ALA A 224 -12.68 5.91 19.22
CA ALA A 224 -13.18 6.72 18.12
C ALA A 224 -12.67 6.19 16.77
N ALA A 225 -11.39 5.82 16.68
CA ALA A 225 -10.81 5.21 15.50
C ALA A 225 -11.54 3.91 15.12
N ALA A 226 -11.66 2.98 16.06
CA ALA A 226 -12.34 1.70 15.87
C ALA A 226 -13.80 1.86 15.40
N LEU A 227 -14.52 2.84 15.95
CA LEU A 227 -15.89 3.16 15.55
C LEU A 227 -15.96 3.85 14.18
N SER A 228 -14.92 4.59 13.79
CA SER A 228 -14.80 5.27 12.50
C SER A 228 -14.26 4.38 11.37
N TYR A 229 -14.14 3.06 11.59
CA TYR A 229 -13.66 2.13 10.57
C TYR A 229 -14.65 2.06 9.39
N ALA A 230 -14.40 2.93 8.41
CA ALA A 230 -15.09 2.99 7.14
C ALA A 230 -14.06 2.86 6.01
N ASN A 231 -14.45 2.19 4.92
CA ASN A 231 -13.57 1.96 3.76
C ASN A 231 -12.98 3.25 3.16
N TYR A 232 -13.64 4.40 3.37
CA TYR A 232 -13.25 5.69 2.82
C TYR A 232 -12.43 6.58 3.78
N HIS A 233 -12.29 6.18 5.06
CA HIS A 233 -11.63 7.00 6.10
C HIS A 233 -10.52 6.25 6.82
N GLN A 234 -9.83 5.37 6.09
CA GLN A 234 -8.78 4.53 6.67
C GLN A 234 -7.63 5.34 7.28
N MET A 235 -7.35 6.56 6.79
CA MET A 235 -6.38 7.45 7.40
C MET A 235 -6.75 7.85 8.83
N PHE A 236 -8.00 8.28 9.07
CA PHE A 236 -8.45 8.68 10.41
C PHE A 236 -8.41 7.49 11.38
N PHE A 237 -8.81 6.31 10.89
CA PHE A 237 -8.65 5.05 11.61
C PHE A 237 -7.18 4.79 11.98
N SER A 238 -6.28 4.80 10.99
CA SER A 238 -4.85 4.52 11.18
C SER A 238 -4.20 5.45 12.20
N PHE A 239 -4.41 6.76 12.08
CA PHE A 239 -3.86 7.73 13.02
C PHE A 239 -4.46 7.58 14.41
N GLY A 240 -5.78 7.44 14.51
CA GLY A 240 -6.44 7.29 15.80
C GLY A 240 -6.02 6.01 16.53
N VAL A 241 -5.76 4.92 15.81
CA VAL A 241 -5.19 3.68 16.38
C VAL A 241 -3.75 3.91 16.85
N VAL A 242 -2.86 4.42 15.99
CA VAL A 242 -1.43 4.61 16.34
C VAL A 242 -1.28 5.59 17.51
N PHE A 243 -1.85 6.79 17.41
CA PHE A 243 -1.77 7.78 18.48
C PHE A 243 -2.53 7.34 19.73
N GLY A 244 -3.67 6.67 19.57
CA GLY A 244 -4.44 6.11 20.67
C GLY A 244 -3.61 5.14 21.51
N VAL A 245 -2.90 4.22 20.85
CA VAL A 245 -2.00 3.27 21.52
C VAL A 245 -0.81 3.99 22.15
N ILE A 246 -0.14 4.89 21.43
CA ILE A 246 1.03 5.61 21.96
C ILE A 246 0.65 6.40 23.22
N PHE A 247 -0.42 7.20 23.18
CA PHE A 247 -0.85 7.97 24.35
C PHE A 247 -1.33 7.07 25.50
N SER A 248 -1.98 5.95 25.20
CA SER A 248 -2.38 4.97 26.21
C SER A 248 -1.18 4.37 26.94
N VAL A 249 -0.19 3.92 26.19
CA VAL A 249 1.03 3.28 26.72
C VAL A 249 1.88 4.30 27.49
N VAL A 250 2.15 5.46 26.90
CA VAL A 250 2.92 6.54 27.56
C VAL A 250 2.19 7.04 28.81
N GLY A 251 0.88 7.23 28.73
CA GLY A 251 0.04 7.63 29.87
C GLY A 251 0.09 6.62 31.01
N LEU A 252 -0.04 5.33 30.70
CA LEU A 252 0.08 4.24 31.69
C LEU A 252 1.46 4.22 32.33
N LEU A 253 2.53 4.29 31.55
CA LEU A 253 3.89 4.30 32.08
C LEU A 253 4.13 5.50 33.02
N ILE A 254 3.66 6.70 32.65
CA ILE A 254 3.71 7.90 33.52
C ILE A 254 2.89 7.66 34.79
N HIS A 255 1.67 7.10 34.67
CA HIS A 255 0.79 6.87 35.81
C HIS A 255 1.36 5.85 36.81
N THR A 256 1.92 4.75 36.31
CA THR A 256 2.52 3.71 37.16
C THR A 256 3.89 4.09 37.69
N LYS A 257 4.43 5.25 37.27
CA LYS A 257 5.77 5.69 37.64
C LYS A 257 6.83 4.63 37.29
N ALA A 258 6.65 3.88 36.20
CA ALA A 258 7.57 2.83 35.77
C ALA A 258 9.02 3.33 35.55
N TRP A 259 9.17 4.64 35.32
CA TRP A 259 10.45 5.35 35.18
C TRP A 259 11.03 5.83 36.52
N GLU A 260 10.21 5.95 37.55
CA GLU A 260 10.57 6.44 38.89
C GLU A 260 11.06 5.26 39.74
N GLY A 261 12.07 4.56 39.24
CA GLY A 261 12.78 3.54 40.02
C GLY A 261 13.42 4.14 41.26
N THR A 262 13.59 3.33 42.30
CA THR A 262 14.37 3.72 43.48
C THR A 262 15.79 4.08 43.04
N ARG A 263 16.07 5.38 43.10
CA ARG A 263 17.30 6.11 42.77
C ARG A 263 17.94 5.96 41.38
N TYR A 264 17.99 4.83 40.67
CA TYR A 264 18.63 4.77 39.33
C TYR A 264 18.20 3.63 38.37
N LYS A 265 17.18 2.82 38.69
CA LYS A 265 16.80 1.69 37.81
C LYS A 265 15.54 2.01 37.02
N ILE A 266 15.73 2.40 35.76
CA ILE A 266 14.66 2.39 34.77
C ILE A 266 14.29 0.92 34.54
N ASP A 267 13.01 0.56 34.67
CA ASP A 267 12.56 -0.78 34.28
C ASP A 267 12.54 -0.87 32.74
N ILE A 268 13.68 -1.33 32.22
CA ILE A 268 13.91 -1.57 30.79
C ILE A 268 12.88 -2.57 30.25
N GLY A 269 12.41 -3.53 31.06
CA GLY A 269 11.39 -4.49 30.69
C GLY A 269 10.06 -3.83 30.32
N TYR A 270 9.56 -2.91 31.14
CA TYR A 270 8.35 -2.13 30.80
C TYR A 270 8.53 -1.28 29.54
N ILE A 271 9.68 -0.63 29.36
CA ILE A 271 9.93 0.20 28.17
C ILE A 271 9.94 -0.66 26.90
N MET A 272 10.57 -1.83 26.95
CA MET A 272 10.63 -2.73 25.81
C MET A 272 9.25 -3.31 25.47
N MET A 273 8.47 -3.72 26.48
CA MET A 273 7.08 -4.16 26.26
C MET A 273 6.20 -3.03 25.70
N ALA A 274 6.39 -1.80 26.16
CA ALA A 274 5.70 -0.63 25.63
C ALA A 274 6.06 -0.38 24.15
N ALA A 275 7.35 -0.44 23.80
CA ALA A 275 7.81 -0.31 22.42
C ALA A 275 7.22 -1.42 21.53
N THR A 276 7.13 -2.66 22.03
CA THR A 276 6.48 -3.77 21.33
C THR A 276 5.03 -3.48 20.99
N VAL A 277 4.24 -3.00 21.95
CA VAL A 277 2.82 -2.69 21.73
C VAL A 277 2.66 -1.59 20.68
N ILE A 278 3.51 -0.56 20.73
CA ILE A 278 3.51 0.53 19.73
C ILE A 278 3.85 0.00 18.34
N LEU A 279 4.94 -0.76 18.20
CA LEU A 279 5.39 -1.28 16.91
C LEU A 279 4.41 -2.28 16.29
N LEU A 280 3.82 -3.18 17.10
CA LEU A 280 2.77 -4.09 16.63
C LEU A 280 1.54 -3.32 16.15
N SER A 281 1.17 -2.24 16.84
CA SER A 281 0.02 -1.42 16.44
C SER A 281 0.28 -0.71 15.12
N ILE A 282 1.50 -0.20 14.89
CA ILE A 282 1.91 0.37 13.60
C ILE A 282 1.88 -0.72 12.51
N ALA A 283 2.39 -1.92 12.78
CA ALA A 283 2.37 -3.03 11.83
C ALA A 283 0.94 -3.44 11.44
N VAL A 284 0.03 -3.55 12.41
CA VAL A 284 -1.40 -3.84 12.16
C VAL A 284 -2.04 -2.73 11.33
N VAL A 285 -1.74 -1.47 11.64
CA VAL A 285 -2.24 -0.33 10.87
C VAL A 285 -1.73 -0.38 9.43
N PHE A 286 -0.45 -0.68 9.20
CA PHE A 286 0.11 -0.82 7.85
C PHE A 286 -0.48 -2.02 7.09
N MET A 287 -0.82 -3.10 7.78
CA MET A 287 -1.50 -4.26 7.19
C MET A 287 -2.93 -3.93 6.76
N LEU A 288 -3.65 -3.13 7.55
CA LEU A 288 -5.05 -2.77 7.30
C LEU A 288 -5.19 -1.58 6.35
N PHE A 289 -4.16 -0.73 6.28
CA PHE A 289 -4.16 0.46 5.44
C PHE A 289 -4.10 0.06 3.96
N ARG A 290 -5.19 0.38 3.27
CA ARG A 290 -5.35 0.25 1.83
C ARG A 290 -5.84 1.58 1.27
N GLU A 291 -5.23 1.98 0.17
CA GLU A 291 -5.69 3.12 -0.61
C GLU A 291 -6.62 2.61 -1.72
N LEU A 292 -7.67 3.38 -2.01
CA LEU A 292 -8.53 3.12 -3.14
C LEU A 292 -7.70 3.40 -4.41
N GLY A 293 -7.27 2.33 -5.07
CA GLY A 293 -6.38 2.39 -6.23
C GLY A 293 -7.13 2.81 -7.49
N ALA A 294 -8.24 2.13 -7.79
CA ALA A 294 -9.10 2.49 -8.90
C ALA A 294 -10.52 1.92 -8.71
N GLU A 295 -11.52 2.64 -9.18
CA GLU A 295 -12.84 2.08 -9.44
C GLU A 295 -12.95 1.81 -10.94
N ILE A 296 -13.07 0.55 -11.30
CA ILE A 296 -13.05 0.13 -12.70
C ILE A 296 -14.45 -0.29 -13.08
N PRO A 297 -15.20 0.57 -13.81
CA PRO A 297 -16.45 0.15 -14.39
C PRO A 297 -16.14 -0.82 -15.53
N TYR A 298 -16.70 -2.03 -15.45
CA TYR A 298 -16.68 -2.97 -16.55
C TYR A 298 -18.08 -3.53 -16.78
N LYS A 299 -18.37 -3.84 -18.04
CA LYS A 299 -19.66 -4.41 -18.42
C LYS A 299 -19.55 -5.92 -18.41
N GLU A 300 -20.35 -6.57 -17.56
CA GLU A 300 -20.61 -8.00 -17.67
C GLU A 300 -21.84 -8.23 -18.54
N VAL A 301 -21.67 -9.01 -19.59
CA VAL A 301 -22.74 -9.34 -20.53
C VAL A 301 -23.14 -10.79 -20.30
N TYR A 302 -24.32 -11.00 -19.70
CA TYR A 302 -24.89 -12.32 -19.50
C TYR A 302 -25.85 -12.65 -20.62
N VAL A 303 -25.50 -13.67 -21.40
CA VAL A 303 -26.42 -14.25 -22.37
C VAL A 303 -27.19 -15.36 -21.68
N THR A 304 -28.47 -15.12 -21.39
CA THR A 304 -29.33 -16.14 -20.80
C THR A 304 -30.22 -16.77 -21.88
N PHE A 305 -30.31 -18.09 -21.84
CA PHE A 305 -31.24 -18.88 -22.64
C PHE A 305 -32.39 -19.33 -21.74
N ALA A 306 -33.13 -18.37 -21.20
CA ALA A 306 -34.30 -18.66 -20.37
C ALA A 306 -35.49 -19.01 -21.28
N GLY A 307 -35.86 -20.29 -21.30
CA GLY A 307 -37.03 -20.79 -22.03
C GLY A 307 -36.70 -21.20 -23.47
N GLY A 308 -36.98 -22.46 -23.80
CA GLY A 308 -36.59 -23.09 -25.06
C GLY A 308 -36.87 -22.25 -26.32
N MET A 309 -35.85 -22.18 -27.17
CA MET A 309 -35.87 -21.90 -28.62
C MET A 309 -36.07 -20.49 -29.17
N TYR A 310 -36.32 -19.41 -28.43
CA TYR A 310 -36.48 -18.10 -29.10
C TYR A 310 -35.70 -16.95 -28.47
N LYS A 311 -34.61 -16.60 -29.16
CA LYS A 311 -33.72 -15.42 -29.04
C LYS A 311 -32.91 -15.31 -27.73
N PRO A 312 -31.57 -15.22 -27.81
CA PRO A 312 -30.74 -14.97 -26.64
C PRO A 312 -31.11 -13.62 -26.01
N HIS A 313 -31.39 -13.61 -24.71
CA HIS A 313 -31.49 -12.38 -23.95
C HIS A 313 -30.11 -11.98 -23.46
N VAL A 314 -29.64 -10.82 -23.92
CA VAL A 314 -28.38 -10.23 -23.51
C VAL A 314 -28.67 -9.25 -22.37
N LEU A 315 -28.27 -9.60 -21.15
CA LEU A 315 -28.32 -8.73 -19.99
C LEU A 315 -26.96 -8.08 -19.81
N GLU A 316 -26.89 -6.76 -19.87
CA GLU A 316 -25.67 -6.01 -19.56
C GLU A 316 -25.75 -5.49 -18.11
N PHE A 317 -24.75 -5.81 -17.30
CA PHE A 317 -24.55 -5.23 -15.97
C PHE A 317 -23.28 -4.39 -16.01
N THR A 318 -23.34 -3.18 -15.45
CA THR A 318 -22.12 -2.40 -15.19
C THR A 318 -21.70 -2.68 -13.77
N ASN A 319 -20.62 -3.42 -13.60
CA ASN A 319 -20.02 -3.66 -12.29
C ASN A 319 -18.89 -2.66 -12.07
N ILE A 320 -18.78 -2.18 -10.84
CA ILE A 320 -17.67 -1.33 -10.41
C ILE A 320 -16.82 -2.18 -9.49
N GLU A 321 -15.68 -2.66 -9.98
CA GLU A 321 -14.70 -3.34 -9.14
C GLU A 321 -13.78 -2.29 -8.52
N THR A 322 -13.77 -2.22 -7.19
CA THR A 322 -12.84 -1.38 -6.44
C THR A 322 -11.57 -2.15 -6.18
N VAL A 323 -10.49 -1.60 -6.71
CA VAL A 323 -9.14 -2.10 -6.62
C VAL A 323 -8.44 -1.40 -5.45
N TYR A 324 -7.76 -2.17 -4.60
CA TYR A 324 -7.12 -1.63 -3.39
C TYR A 324 -5.61 -1.83 -3.43
N VAL A 325 -4.85 -0.76 -3.14
CA VAL A 325 -3.39 -0.81 -3.04
C VAL A 325 -2.98 -0.84 -1.58
N TYR A 326 -2.02 -1.71 -1.21
CA TYR A 326 -1.48 -1.83 0.15
C TYR A 326 -0.03 -1.29 0.18
N PRO A 327 0.16 0.04 0.27
CA PRO A 327 1.47 0.66 0.04
C PRO A 327 2.54 0.31 1.07
N TYR A 328 2.15 -0.17 2.26
CA TYR A 328 3.05 -0.42 3.38
C TYR A 328 3.18 -1.90 3.75
N LEU A 329 2.64 -2.81 2.94
CA LEU A 329 2.62 -4.24 3.25
C LEU A 329 4.04 -4.80 3.49
N ASP A 330 5.03 -4.32 2.74
CA ASP A 330 6.43 -4.72 2.85
C ASP A 330 7.07 -4.36 4.21
N LEU A 331 6.52 -3.38 4.93
CA LEU A 331 7.02 -2.95 6.25
C LEU A 331 6.37 -3.72 7.41
N VAL A 332 5.25 -4.41 7.17
CA VAL A 332 4.51 -5.13 8.23
C VAL A 332 5.37 -6.21 8.87
N ASN A 333 6.02 -7.04 8.05
CA ASN A 333 6.87 -8.13 8.54
C ASN A 333 8.07 -7.61 9.36
N PRO A 334 8.92 -6.70 8.86
CA PRO A 334 10.02 -6.14 9.65
C PRO A 334 9.58 -5.53 10.98
N LEU A 335 8.51 -4.73 10.99
CA LEU A 335 7.99 -4.10 12.20
C LEU A 335 7.48 -5.12 13.21
N ALA A 336 6.71 -6.11 12.76
CA ALA A 336 6.20 -7.19 13.62
C ALA A 336 7.35 -8.02 14.21
N THR A 337 8.38 -8.34 13.42
CA THR A 337 9.56 -9.07 13.91
C THR A 337 10.31 -8.29 14.98
N ILE A 338 10.63 -7.01 14.73
CA ILE A 338 11.30 -6.16 15.72
C ILE A 338 10.47 -6.08 17.00
N ALA A 339 9.15 -5.88 16.88
CA ALA A 339 8.26 -5.78 18.02
C ALA A 339 8.24 -7.07 18.85
N LEU A 340 8.16 -8.24 18.22
CA LEU A 340 8.18 -9.54 18.89
C LEU A 340 9.52 -9.78 19.58
N CYS A 341 10.66 -9.43 18.96
CA CYS A 341 11.97 -9.53 19.58
C CYS A 341 12.09 -8.66 20.84
N LEU A 342 11.65 -7.38 20.76
CA LEU A 342 11.62 -6.48 21.91
C LEU A 342 10.69 -7.01 23.01
N GLY A 343 9.58 -7.64 22.64
CA GLY A 343 8.57 -8.11 23.57
C GLY A 343 9.04 -9.34 24.32
N ALA A 344 9.60 -10.31 23.60
CA ALA A 344 10.20 -11.50 24.17
C ALA A 344 11.36 -11.14 25.12
N TYR A 345 12.24 -10.23 24.71
CA TYR A 345 13.37 -9.81 25.55
C TYR A 345 12.94 -8.95 26.75
N GLY A 346 11.96 -8.05 26.57
CA GLY A 346 11.38 -7.26 27.66
C GLY A 346 10.69 -8.14 28.70
N LEU A 347 9.91 -9.13 28.25
CA LEU A 347 9.30 -10.14 29.12
C LEU A 347 10.37 -10.96 29.85
N PHE A 348 11.42 -11.39 29.14
CA PHE A 348 12.53 -12.14 29.72
C PHE A 348 13.23 -11.35 30.83
N ILE A 349 13.59 -10.08 30.58
CA ILE A 349 14.18 -9.20 31.61
C ILE A 349 13.29 -9.16 32.84
N LYS A 350 11.99 -8.95 32.64
CA LYS A 350 11.04 -8.80 33.73
C LYS A 350 10.86 -10.07 34.56
N VAL A 351 10.71 -11.21 33.90
CA VAL A 351 10.49 -12.51 34.57
C VAL A 351 11.74 -12.97 35.30
N PHE A 352 12.91 -12.86 34.69
CA PHE A 352 14.14 -13.47 35.23
C PHE A 352 14.96 -12.55 36.12
N TYR A 353 14.88 -11.24 35.92
CA TYR A 353 15.68 -10.28 36.67
C TYR A 353 14.87 -9.47 37.68
N GLY A 354 13.54 -9.66 37.73
CA GLY A 354 12.64 -8.97 38.64
C GLY A 354 12.68 -7.45 38.49
N TYR A 355 13.08 -6.99 37.31
CA TYR A 355 13.09 -5.57 36.95
C TYR A 355 11.73 -5.13 36.48
#